data_AF-A0A847P4D6-F1
#
_entry.id   AF-A0A847P4D6-F1
#
_cell.length_a   1.000
_cell.length_b   1.000
_cell.length_c   1.000
_cell.angle_alpha   90.00
_cell.angle_beta   90.00
_cell.angle_gamma   90.00
#
_symmetry.space_group_name_H-M   'P 1'
#
loop_
_entity.id
_entity.type
_entity.pdbx_description
1 polymer ?
#
loop_
_entity_poly.entity_id
_entity_poly.type
_entity_poly.pdbx_seq_one_letter_code
_entity_poly.pdbx_strand_id
1 'polypeptide(L)'
;MESQPKPFVWQMVKEAVEVHGNKSTNTAIRDWILEHYPGVNVNTIQNTIIICTVNHESRVHYKENNRPRRCNDIYDLLYRPASGKVEMYDPRIHGIWEIAQDEKGVLTVREVKERDELSREQLTVGNGCIEAKHLRSYLAKNLELIEDGLELYVDVFGNDGVEYPTDFGPID
;
A
#
# COMPACT_ATOMS: atom_id res chain seq x y z
N MET A 1 -10.52 -13.93 -40.86
CA MET A 1 -9.61 -13.84 -39.70
C MET A 1 -10.13 -12.70 -38.85
N GLU A 2 -10.73 -13.00 -37.70
CA GLU A 2 -11.14 -11.96 -36.75
C GLU A 2 -9.89 -11.25 -36.27
N SER A 3 -9.73 -10.00 -36.71
CA SER A 3 -8.72 -9.10 -36.16
C SER A 3 -9.08 -8.86 -34.71
N GLN A 4 -8.35 -9.47 -33.77
CA GLN A 4 -8.46 -9.12 -32.36
C GLN A 4 -8.33 -7.59 -32.23
N PRO A 5 -9.18 -6.93 -31.43
CA PRO A 5 -9.12 -5.49 -31.27
C PRO A 5 -7.74 -5.11 -30.70
N LYS A 6 -7.11 -4.08 -31.30
CA LYS A 6 -5.81 -3.59 -30.85
C LYS A 6 -5.92 -3.20 -29.36
N PRO A 7 -5.02 -3.67 -28.47
CA PRO A 7 -5.10 -3.34 -27.06
C PRO A 7 -4.99 -1.83 -26.83
N PHE A 8 -5.48 -1.36 -25.69
CA PHE A 8 -5.27 0.02 -25.28
C PHE A 8 -3.80 0.24 -24.89
N VAL A 9 -3.31 1.47 -25.05
CA VAL A 9 -1.89 1.79 -24.80
C VAL A 9 -1.48 1.49 -23.35
N TRP A 10 -2.37 1.64 -22.38
CA TRP A 10 -2.07 1.28 -20.99
C TRP A 10 -1.82 -0.22 -20.81
N GLN A 11 -2.51 -1.07 -21.58
CA GLN A 11 -2.30 -2.52 -21.59
C GLN A 11 -0.94 -2.86 -22.20
N MET A 12 -0.58 -2.17 -23.30
CA MET A 12 0.75 -2.30 -23.92
C MET A 12 1.87 -1.90 -22.97
N VAL A 13 1.68 -0.81 -22.20
CA VAL A 13 2.64 -0.37 -21.18
C VAL A 13 2.77 -1.39 -20.05
N LYS A 14 1.66 -1.95 -19.57
CA LYS A 14 1.66 -3.00 -18.55
C LYS A 14 2.45 -4.22 -19.02
N GLU A 15 2.12 -4.72 -20.20
CA GLU A 15 2.76 -5.89 -20.81
C GLU A 15 4.26 -5.66 -21.02
N ALA A 16 4.64 -4.48 -21.53
CA ALA A 16 6.04 -4.12 -21.71
C ALA A 16 6.82 -4.21 -20.39
N VAL A 17 6.27 -3.69 -19.29
CA VAL A 17 6.96 -3.71 -17.98
C VAL A 17 7.04 -5.13 -17.42
N GLU A 18 6.01 -5.96 -17.60
CA GLU A 18 6.00 -7.37 -17.18
C GLU A 18 7.09 -8.17 -17.92
N VAL A 19 7.22 -8.00 -19.23
CA VAL A 19 8.26 -8.67 -20.05
C VAL A 19 9.68 -8.27 -19.64
N HIS A 20 9.87 -7.03 -19.17
CA HIS A 20 11.16 -6.57 -18.63
C HIS A 20 11.42 -7.03 -17.18
N GLY A 21 10.59 -7.91 -16.61
CA GLY A 21 10.76 -8.41 -15.25
C GLY A 21 10.28 -7.42 -14.18
N ASN A 22 9.17 -6.73 -14.46
CA ASN A 22 8.51 -5.74 -13.58
C ASN A 22 9.33 -4.50 -13.27
N LYS A 23 10.49 -4.30 -13.91
CA LYS A 23 11.31 -3.09 -13.81
C LYS A 23 11.79 -2.70 -15.20
N SER A 24 11.61 -1.44 -15.58
CA SER A 24 11.98 -0.98 -16.92
C SER A 24 12.33 0.50 -16.94
N THR A 25 12.62 1.00 -18.14
CA THR A 25 12.83 2.43 -18.40
C THR A 25 11.78 2.93 -19.39
N ASN A 26 11.48 4.24 -19.36
CA ASN A 26 10.52 4.82 -20.29
C ASN A 26 10.91 4.57 -21.76
N THR A 27 12.22 4.59 -22.04
CA THR A 27 12.80 4.31 -23.36
C THR A 27 12.59 2.85 -23.76
N ALA A 28 12.89 1.90 -22.87
CA ALA A 28 12.73 0.48 -23.13
C ALA A 28 11.26 0.09 -23.35
N ILE A 29 10.34 0.65 -22.55
CA ILE A 29 8.89 0.47 -22.75
C ILE A 29 8.47 0.99 -24.12
N ARG A 30 8.87 2.21 -24.48
CA ARG A 30 8.56 2.80 -25.78
C ARG A 30 9.05 1.91 -26.93
N ASP A 31 10.32 1.51 -26.88
CA ASP A 31 10.94 0.76 -27.97
C ASP A 31 10.28 -0.61 -28.13
N TRP A 32 10.00 -1.29 -27.00
CA TRP A 32 9.27 -2.56 -27.01
C TRP A 32 7.85 -2.42 -27.58
N ILE A 33 7.10 -1.37 -27.21
CA ILE A 33 5.76 -1.13 -27.77
C ILE A 33 5.82 -0.84 -29.27
N LEU A 34 6.80 -0.07 -29.75
CA LEU A 34 6.93 0.24 -31.17
C LEU A 34 7.30 -0.99 -32.01
N GLU A 35 8.07 -1.91 -31.43
CA GLU A 35 8.43 -3.20 -32.04
C GLU A 35 7.22 -4.14 -32.14
N HIS A 36 6.42 -4.27 -31.08
CA HIS A 36 5.30 -5.21 -31.00
C HIS A 36 3.98 -4.65 -31.55
N TYR A 37 3.80 -3.34 -31.44
CA TYR A 37 2.60 -2.61 -31.84
C TYR A 37 2.96 -1.42 -32.75
N PRO A 38 3.40 -1.69 -33.99
CA PRO A 38 3.78 -0.63 -34.92
C PRO A 38 2.63 0.35 -35.16
N GLY A 39 2.99 1.62 -35.34
CA GLY A 39 2.05 2.72 -35.58
C GLY A 39 1.40 3.31 -34.32
N VAL A 40 1.77 2.88 -33.11
CA VAL A 40 1.39 3.60 -31.88
C VAL A 40 2.19 4.89 -31.79
N ASN A 41 1.53 5.99 -31.42
CA ASN A 41 2.17 7.29 -31.30
C ASN A 41 3.09 7.36 -30.07
N VAL A 42 4.32 7.82 -30.26
CA VAL A 42 5.34 7.92 -29.20
C VAL A 42 4.92 8.81 -28.05
N ASN A 43 4.32 9.98 -28.33
CA ASN A 43 3.84 10.89 -27.29
C ASN A 43 2.69 10.26 -26.50
N THR A 44 1.84 9.48 -27.16
CA THR A 44 0.78 8.72 -26.48
C THR A 44 1.39 7.71 -25.51
N ILE A 45 2.42 6.96 -25.91
CA ILE A 45 3.11 6.03 -25.01
C ILE A 45 3.69 6.77 -23.80
N GLN A 46 4.42 7.85 -24.02
CA GLN A 46 5.03 8.66 -22.95
C GLN A 46 3.98 9.22 -21.98
N ASN A 47 2.89 9.80 -22.52
CA ASN A 47 1.78 10.30 -21.73
C ASN A 47 1.11 9.17 -20.93
N THR A 48 0.90 8.01 -21.54
CA THR A 48 0.32 6.85 -20.86
C THR A 48 1.21 6.34 -19.74
N ILE A 49 2.54 6.33 -19.89
CA ILE A 49 3.46 6.00 -18.79
C ILE A 49 3.26 6.97 -17.62
N ILE A 50 3.15 8.29 -17.88
CA ILE A 50 2.89 9.29 -16.84
C ILE A 50 1.52 9.05 -16.17
N ILE A 51 0.47 8.83 -16.96
CA ILE A 51 -0.87 8.50 -16.46
C ILE A 51 -0.83 7.28 -15.55
N CYS A 52 -0.06 6.25 -15.94
CA CYS A 52 0.03 4.96 -15.25
C CYS A 52 0.91 4.98 -14.00
N THR A 53 1.70 6.04 -13.79
CA THR A 53 2.70 6.12 -12.71
C THR A 53 2.14 6.84 -11.50
N VAL A 54 1.96 6.12 -10.39
CA VAL A 54 1.20 6.60 -9.23
C VAL A 54 1.82 7.81 -8.54
N ASN A 55 3.15 7.88 -8.49
CA ASN A 55 3.91 8.94 -7.82
C ASN A 55 4.43 10.02 -8.78
N HIS A 56 3.91 10.08 -10.01
CA HIS A 56 4.30 11.11 -10.98
C HIS A 56 3.43 12.36 -10.83
N GLU A 57 4.02 13.48 -10.43
CA GLU A 57 3.32 14.75 -10.17
C GLU A 57 2.44 15.21 -11.32
N SER A 58 2.98 15.22 -12.55
CA SER A 58 2.25 15.69 -13.74
C SER A 58 1.04 14.84 -14.13
N ARG A 59 0.82 13.68 -13.51
CA ARG A 59 -0.31 12.81 -13.86
C ARG A 59 -1.65 13.51 -13.65
N VAL A 60 -1.73 14.48 -12.74
CA VAL A 60 -2.96 15.24 -12.42
C VAL A 60 -3.49 16.10 -13.56
N HIS A 61 -2.69 16.35 -14.60
CA HIS A 61 -3.11 17.13 -15.77
C HIS A 61 -3.89 16.31 -16.81
N TYR A 62 -3.93 14.99 -16.67
CA TYR A 62 -4.62 14.09 -17.59
C TYR A 62 -6.03 13.78 -17.09
N LYS A 63 -6.96 13.57 -18.02
CA LYS A 63 -8.41 13.43 -17.73
C LYS A 63 -8.73 12.26 -16.80
N GLU A 64 -7.90 11.23 -16.82
CA GLU A 64 -8.02 10.02 -15.99
C GLU A 64 -7.72 10.33 -14.51
N ASN A 65 -6.95 11.39 -14.26
CA ASN A 65 -6.30 11.69 -12.97
C ASN A 65 -6.57 13.13 -12.48
N ASN A 66 -7.36 13.93 -13.21
CA ASN A 66 -7.63 15.33 -12.89
C ASN A 66 -8.73 15.52 -11.83
N ARG A 67 -8.87 14.56 -10.92
CA ARG A 67 -9.83 14.59 -9.82
C ARG A 67 -9.24 13.91 -8.58
N PRO A 68 -9.64 14.32 -7.38
CA PRO A 68 -9.15 13.71 -6.15
C PRO A 68 -9.58 12.24 -6.07
N ARG A 69 -8.63 11.34 -5.80
CA ARG A 69 -8.90 9.90 -5.68
C ARG A 69 -7.72 9.17 -5.03
N ARG A 70 -8.00 8.02 -4.41
CA ARG A 70 -6.97 7.03 -4.07
C ARG A 70 -6.45 6.36 -5.35
N CYS A 71 -5.18 5.94 -5.34
CA CYS A 71 -4.54 5.25 -6.46
C CYS A 71 -4.79 3.74 -6.38
N ASN A 72 -5.96 3.30 -6.83
CA ASN A 72 -6.39 1.90 -6.87
C ASN A 72 -7.20 1.54 -8.14
N ASP A 73 -7.03 2.29 -9.22
CA ASP A 73 -7.72 2.14 -10.50
C ASP A 73 -6.83 1.44 -11.55
N ILE A 74 -7.39 1.14 -12.73
CA ILE A 74 -6.70 0.49 -13.86
C ILE A 74 -5.48 1.26 -14.37
N TYR A 75 -5.39 2.56 -14.06
CA TYR A 75 -4.27 3.43 -14.41
C TYR A 75 -3.25 3.57 -13.26
N ASP A 76 -3.35 2.81 -12.18
CA ASP A 76 -2.42 2.85 -11.06
C ASP A 76 -1.51 1.61 -11.09
N LEU A 77 -0.69 1.54 -12.14
CA LEU A 77 0.08 0.33 -12.47
C LEU A 77 1.57 0.45 -12.16
N LEU A 78 2.14 1.66 -12.23
CA LEU A 78 3.58 1.88 -12.19
C LEU A 78 3.98 2.74 -11.01
N TYR A 79 5.19 2.51 -10.51
CA TYR A 79 5.89 3.34 -9.55
C TYR A 79 7.21 3.83 -10.15
N ARG A 80 7.59 5.08 -9.88
CA ARG A 80 8.84 5.69 -10.36
C ARG A 80 9.87 5.79 -9.24
N PRO A 81 10.82 4.84 -9.13
CA PRO A 81 11.88 4.91 -8.11
C PRO A 81 12.95 5.96 -8.44
N ALA A 82 13.15 6.27 -9.72
CA ALA A 82 14.12 7.27 -10.18
C ALA A 82 13.68 7.88 -11.51
N SER A 83 14.29 9.01 -11.90
CA SER A 83 14.01 9.64 -13.19
C SER A 83 14.24 8.65 -14.36
N GLY A 84 13.24 8.53 -15.23
CA GLY A 84 13.27 7.65 -16.41
C GLY A 84 13.15 6.14 -16.13
N LYS A 85 13.04 5.72 -14.87
CA LYS A 85 12.86 4.32 -14.46
C LYS A 85 11.47 4.11 -13.87
N VAL A 86 10.88 2.96 -14.15
CA VAL A 86 9.58 2.56 -13.59
C VAL A 86 9.60 1.09 -13.19
N GLU A 87 8.76 0.73 -12.23
CA GLU A 87 8.51 -0.65 -11.82
C GLU A 87 7.02 -0.88 -11.55
N MET A 88 6.60 -2.14 -11.50
CA MET A 88 5.21 -2.48 -11.21
C MET A 88 4.85 -2.01 -9.79
N TYR A 89 3.74 -1.28 -9.68
CA TYR A 89 3.29 -0.74 -8.41
C TYR A 89 2.67 -1.83 -7.53
N ASP A 90 3.24 -1.98 -6.34
CA ASP A 90 2.70 -2.76 -5.22
C ASP A 90 2.54 -1.82 -4.01
N PRO A 91 1.30 -1.53 -3.56
CA PRO A 91 1.05 -0.66 -2.41
C PRO A 91 1.73 -1.12 -1.11
N ARG A 92 2.00 -2.43 -0.96
CA ARG A 92 2.65 -3.00 0.24
C ARG A 92 4.13 -2.65 0.33
N ILE A 93 4.76 -2.38 -0.82
CA ILE A 93 6.19 -2.09 -0.94
C ILE A 93 6.41 -0.58 -1.12
N HIS A 94 5.58 0.07 -1.94
CA HIS A 94 5.78 1.45 -2.37
C HIS A 94 4.90 2.47 -1.63
N GLY A 95 4.12 2.01 -0.64
CA GLY A 95 3.13 2.81 0.06
C GLY A 95 1.86 3.03 -0.77
N ILE A 96 0.80 3.51 -0.12
CA ILE A 96 -0.45 3.87 -0.78
C ILE A 96 -0.35 5.30 -1.27
N TRP A 97 -0.77 5.56 -2.51
CA TRP A 97 -0.74 6.89 -3.11
C TRP A 97 -2.14 7.46 -3.33
N GLU A 98 -2.24 8.79 -3.36
CA GLU A 98 -3.46 9.49 -3.75
C GLU A 98 -3.19 10.76 -4.55
N ILE A 99 -4.22 11.19 -5.27
CA ILE A 99 -4.34 12.54 -5.82
C ILE A 99 -5.20 13.32 -4.84
N ALA A 100 -4.58 14.27 -4.14
CA ALA A 100 -5.22 15.14 -3.18
C ALA A 100 -5.49 16.52 -3.79
N GLN A 101 -6.53 17.18 -3.30
CA GLN A 101 -6.82 18.58 -3.62
C GLN A 101 -6.58 19.44 -2.39
N ASP A 102 -5.86 20.53 -2.56
CA ASP A 102 -5.69 21.53 -1.50
C ASP A 102 -6.91 22.46 -1.39
N GLU A 103 -6.92 23.32 -0.37
CA GLU A 103 -7.98 24.31 -0.14
C GLU A 103 -8.17 25.30 -1.30
N LYS A 104 -7.14 25.45 -2.15
CA LYS A 104 -7.14 26.33 -3.33
C LYS A 104 -7.60 25.59 -4.59
N GLY A 105 -7.95 24.31 -4.49
CA GLY A 105 -8.39 23.48 -5.60
C GLY A 105 -7.26 22.87 -6.44
N VAL A 106 -6.00 23.03 -6.04
CA VAL A 106 -4.83 22.51 -6.75
C VAL A 106 -4.67 21.01 -6.46
N LEU A 107 -4.53 20.22 -7.52
CA LEU A 107 -4.29 18.79 -7.42
C LEU A 107 -2.81 18.49 -7.23
N THR A 108 -2.51 17.63 -6.26
CA THR A 108 -1.15 17.18 -5.95
C THR A 108 -1.14 15.68 -5.73
N VAL A 109 -0.03 15.04 -6.10
CA VAL A 109 0.19 13.61 -5.84
C VAL A 109 0.94 13.48 -4.54
N ARG A 110 0.42 12.66 -3.62
CA ARG A 110 1.09 12.42 -2.33
C ARG A 110 0.94 10.98 -1.88
N GLU A 111 1.94 10.52 -1.14
CA GLU A 111 1.85 9.27 -0.41
C GLU A 111 0.89 9.45 0.77
N VAL A 112 -0.02 8.51 0.92
CA VAL A 112 -0.93 8.39 2.05
C VAL A 112 -0.10 7.85 3.20
N LYS A 113 0.41 8.76 4.01
CA LYS A 113 0.82 8.40 5.35
C LYS A 113 -0.46 8.13 6.12
N GLU A 114 -0.80 6.86 6.31
CA GLU A 114 -1.64 6.52 7.44
C GLU A 114 -0.93 7.13 8.65
N ARG A 115 -1.54 8.13 9.29
CA ARG A 115 -1.23 8.38 10.70
C ARG A 115 -1.41 7.01 11.33
N ASP A 116 -0.38 6.47 11.98
CA ASP A 116 -0.36 5.15 12.63
C ASP A 116 -1.68 4.83 13.34
N GLU A 117 -2.65 4.30 12.60
CA GLU A 117 -3.93 3.80 13.10
C GLU A 117 -4.13 2.34 12.65
N LEU A 118 -3.18 1.74 11.91
CA LEU A 118 -3.32 0.42 11.30
C LEU A 118 -2.16 -0.57 11.54
N SER A 119 -1.35 -0.36 12.58
CA SER A 119 -0.55 -1.44 13.20
C SER A 119 -0.91 -1.72 14.67
N ARG A 120 -1.92 -1.04 15.22
CA ARG A 120 -2.67 -1.53 16.38
C ARG A 120 -3.86 -2.30 15.84
N GLU A 121 -3.74 -3.61 15.68
CA GLU A 121 -4.91 -4.47 15.74
C GLU A 121 -5.60 -4.20 17.09
N GLN A 122 -6.58 -3.29 17.10
CA GLN A 122 -7.44 -3.10 18.24
C GLN A 122 -8.35 -4.33 18.27
N LEU A 123 -7.99 -5.31 19.09
CA LEU A 123 -8.91 -6.35 19.52
C LEU A 123 -10.05 -5.67 20.29
N THR A 124 -11.21 -5.52 19.65
CA THR A 124 -12.42 -5.02 20.30
C THR A 124 -13.02 -6.12 21.16
N VAL A 125 -12.67 -6.14 22.45
CA VAL A 125 -13.33 -6.96 23.46
C VAL A 125 -14.25 -6.05 24.29
N GLY A 126 -15.54 -6.00 23.91
CA GLY A 126 -16.55 -5.20 24.63
C GLY A 126 -16.46 -3.68 24.42
N ASN A 127 -17.25 -2.93 25.22
CA ASN A 127 -17.53 -1.48 25.08
C ASN A 127 -16.35 -0.54 25.45
N GLY A 128 -15.09 -0.94 25.28
CA GLY A 128 -13.94 -0.10 25.63
C GLY A 128 -12.68 -0.37 24.81
N CYS A 129 -11.93 0.70 24.52
CA CYS A 129 -10.59 0.63 23.93
C CYS A 129 -9.56 0.48 25.05
N ILE A 130 -8.70 -0.53 24.96
CA ILE A 130 -7.59 -0.76 25.89
C ILE A 130 -6.29 -0.68 25.08
N GLU A 131 -5.32 0.12 25.53
CA GLU A 131 -3.99 0.11 24.92
C GLU A 131 -3.28 -1.23 25.17
N ALA A 132 -2.48 -1.72 24.21
CA ALA A 132 -1.83 -3.03 24.30
C ALA A 132 -1.04 -3.26 25.60
N LYS A 133 -0.34 -2.23 26.12
CA LYS A 133 0.35 -2.27 27.42
C LYS A 133 -0.55 -2.58 28.63
N HIS A 134 -1.85 -2.35 28.51
CA HIS A 134 -2.83 -2.58 29.55
C HIS A 134 -3.63 -3.87 29.35
N LEU A 135 -3.46 -4.56 28.22
CA LEU A 135 -4.15 -5.81 27.91
C LEU A 135 -3.83 -6.89 28.95
N ARG A 136 -2.56 -6.99 29.36
CA ARG A 136 -2.12 -7.96 30.37
C ARG A 136 -2.87 -7.79 31.69
N SER A 137 -2.89 -6.57 32.22
CA SER A 137 -3.59 -6.26 33.47
C SER A 137 -5.10 -6.43 33.35
N TYR A 138 -5.66 -6.23 32.16
CA TYR A 138 -7.09 -6.42 31.91
C TYR A 138 -7.46 -7.91 31.91
N LEU A 139 -6.72 -8.75 31.20
CA LEU A 139 -6.97 -10.20 31.16
C LEU A 139 -6.83 -10.83 32.54
N ALA A 140 -5.80 -10.45 33.31
CA ALA A 140 -5.61 -10.91 34.68
C ALA A 140 -6.81 -10.62 35.61
N LYS A 141 -7.57 -9.54 35.35
CA LYS A 141 -8.74 -9.14 36.14
C LYS A 141 -10.06 -9.67 35.60
N ASN A 142 -10.09 -10.19 34.39
CA ASN A 142 -11.31 -10.59 33.68
C ASN A 142 -11.15 -11.98 33.03
N LEU A 143 -10.54 -12.93 33.75
CA LEU A 143 -10.37 -14.31 33.27
C LEU A 143 -11.71 -15.00 32.95
N GLU A 144 -12.77 -14.61 33.65
CA GLU A 144 -14.16 -15.05 33.41
C GLU A 144 -14.64 -14.74 31.98
N LEU A 145 -14.04 -13.78 31.27
CA LEU A 145 -14.37 -13.51 29.86
C LEU A 145 -13.85 -14.60 28.91
N ILE A 146 -12.89 -15.41 29.34
CA ILE A 146 -12.26 -16.45 28.53
C ILE A 146 -12.99 -17.77 28.74
N GLU A 147 -13.09 -18.22 29.99
CA GLU A 147 -13.76 -19.47 30.38
C GLU A 147 -14.12 -19.43 31.87
N ASP A 148 -15.26 -20.04 32.23
CA ASP A 148 -15.68 -20.17 33.62
C ASP A 148 -14.70 -21.06 34.40
N GLY A 149 -14.25 -20.59 35.57
CA GLY A 149 -13.36 -21.34 36.46
C GLY A 149 -11.86 -21.19 36.16
N LEU A 150 -11.48 -20.27 35.28
CA LEU A 150 -10.08 -19.86 35.11
C LEU A 150 -9.59 -19.02 36.29
N GLU A 151 -8.46 -19.42 36.88
CA GLU A 151 -7.78 -18.70 37.95
C GLU A 151 -6.30 -18.52 37.61
N LEU A 152 -5.70 -17.43 38.08
CA LEU A 152 -4.25 -17.22 37.96
C LEU A 152 -3.51 -18.17 38.89
N TYR A 153 -2.49 -18.84 38.36
CA TYR A 153 -1.63 -19.69 39.14
C TYR A 153 -0.69 -18.86 40.00
N VAL A 154 -0.73 -19.07 41.32
CA VAL A 154 0.21 -18.48 42.28
C VAL A 154 1.27 -19.52 42.62
N ASP A 155 2.54 -19.19 42.39
CA ASP A 155 3.63 -20.12 42.65
C ASP A 155 4.02 -20.17 44.14
N VAL A 156 4.97 -21.06 44.46
CA VAL A 156 5.49 -21.24 45.83
C VAL A 156 6.22 -20.02 46.39
N PHE A 157 6.59 -19.07 45.53
CA PHE A 157 7.26 -17.82 45.88
C PHE A 157 6.28 -16.63 45.99
N GLY A 158 4.99 -16.86 45.71
CA GLY A 158 3.94 -15.85 45.77
C GLY A 158 3.83 -14.98 44.51
N ASN A 159 4.41 -15.39 43.39
CA ASN A 159 4.24 -14.69 42.12
C ASN A 159 2.81 -14.93 41.59
N ASP A 160 2.15 -13.87 41.15
CA ASP A 160 0.71 -13.85 40.79
C ASP A 160 0.39 -14.51 39.43
N GLY A 161 1.38 -15.17 38.82
CA GLY A 161 1.23 -15.85 37.53
C GLY A 161 1.17 -14.92 36.32
N VAL A 162 1.30 -13.60 36.51
CA VAL A 162 1.23 -12.61 35.42
C VAL A 162 2.62 -12.26 34.89
N GLU A 163 3.57 -12.03 35.79
CA GLU A 163 4.98 -11.81 35.45
C GLU A 163 5.86 -12.68 36.35
N TYR A 164 6.90 -13.27 35.76
CA TYR A 164 7.92 -14.00 36.49
C TYR A 164 9.21 -13.19 36.52
N PRO A 165 9.83 -13.02 37.69
CA PRO A 165 11.09 -12.33 37.79
C PRO A 165 12.15 -13.08 36.98
N THR A 166 12.89 -12.34 36.15
CA THR A 166 14.07 -12.87 35.45
C THR A 166 15.34 -12.23 36.01
N ASP A 167 16.49 -12.90 35.86
CA ASP A 167 17.79 -12.42 36.33
C ASP A 167 18.21 -11.06 35.73
N PHE A 168 17.49 -10.58 34.70
CA PHE A 168 17.76 -9.34 33.98
C PHE A 168 16.73 -8.23 34.25
N GLY A 169 15.87 -8.39 35.25
CA GLY A 169 14.79 -7.44 35.58
C GLY A 169 13.49 -7.73 34.83
N PRO A 170 12.47 -6.85 34.95
CA PRO A 170 11.24 -6.98 34.19
C PRO A 170 11.55 -6.83 32.69
N ILE A 171 11.14 -7.82 31.90
CA ILE A 171 11.26 -7.81 30.44
C ILE A 171 9.99 -7.12 29.90
N ASP A 172 10.16 -5.93 29.31
CA ASP A 172 9.12 -5.20 28.56
C ASP A 172 9.03 -5.73 27.12
#